data_AF-A0A6M3M260-F1
#
_entry.id   AF-A0A6M3M260-F1
#
_cell.length_a   1.000
_cell.length_b   1.000
_cell.length_c   1.000
_cell.angle_alpha   90.00
_cell.angle_beta   90.00
_cell.angle_gamma   90.00
#
_symmetry.space_group_name_H-M   'P 1'
#
loop_
_entity.id
_entity.type
_entity.pdbx_description
1 polymer ?
#
loop_
_entity_poly.entity_id
_entity_poly.type
_entity_poly.pdbx_seq_one_letter_code
_entity_poly.pdbx_strand_id
1 'polypeptide(L)'
;MTLDDVLALKERHAETWRDQPESYWCARLMQEVGELASALVGDHEHSSDWELAQIASIALNWLELRGDIREVREAKAEDDPR
;
A
#
# COMPACT_ATOMS: atom_id res chain seq x y z
N MET A 1 4.08 6.91 11.47
CA MET A 1 3.61 5.87 10.54
C MET A 1 4.29 4.57 10.88
N THR A 2 3.57 3.46 10.91
CA THR A 2 4.05 2.11 11.26
C THR A 2 3.77 1.11 10.13
N LEU A 3 4.33 -0.09 10.21
CA LEU A 3 4.00 -1.17 9.28
C LEU A 3 2.52 -1.56 9.36
N ASP A 4 1.93 -1.57 10.55
CA ASP A 4 0.52 -1.90 10.76
C ASP A 4 -0.40 -0.90 10.06
N ASP A 5 -0.03 0.39 10.05
CA ASP A 5 -0.77 1.42 9.32
C ASP A 5 -0.77 1.16 7.80
N VAL A 6 0.38 0.74 7.24
CA VAL A 6 0.49 0.38 5.81
C VAL A 6 -0.36 -0.84 5.49
N LEU A 7 -0.37 -1.85 6.35
CA LEU A 7 -1.18 -3.06 6.17
C LEU A 7 -2.68 -2.75 6.26
N ALA A 8 -3.10 -1.87 7.17
CA ALA A 8 -4.48 -1.43 7.26
C ALA A 8 -4.94 -0.65 6.01
N LEU A 9 -4.09 0.25 5.49
CA LEU A 9 -4.35 0.93 4.21
C LEU A 9 -4.44 -0.06 3.05
N LYS A 10 -3.55 -1.06 3.04
CA LYS A 10 -3.54 -2.12 2.02
C LYS A 10 -4.87 -2.89 2.01
N GLU A 11 -5.36 -3.32 3.18
CA GLU A 11 -6.65 -4.01 3.30
C GLU A 11 -7.79 -3.14 2.79
N ARG A 12 -7.84 -1.87 3.19
CA ARG A 12 -8.86 -0.92 2.73
C ARG A 12 -8.83 -0.71 1.22
N HIS A 13 -7.66 -0.56 0.62
CA HIS A 13 -7.53 -0.42 -0.84
C HIS A 13 -7.92 -1.71 -1.58
N ALA A 14 -7.54 -2.88 -1.05
CA ALA A 14 -7.92 -4.17 -1.63
C ALA A 14 -9.45 -4.38 -1.61
N GLU A 15 -10.14 -3.91 -0.58
CA GLU A 15 -11.60 -3.92 -0.53
C GLU A 15 -12.23 -2.89 -1.48
N THR A 16 -11.71 -1.66 -1.47
CA THR A 16 -12.30 -0.55 -2.25
C THR A 16 -12.08 -0.73 -3.75
N TRP A 17 -10.93 -1.28 -4.16
CA TRP A 17 -10.50 -1.35 -5.56
C TRP A 17 -10.42 -2.77 -6.10
N ARG A 18 -11.02 -3.75 -5.39
CA ARG A 18 -11.01 -5.18 -5.75
C ARG A 18 -11.29 -5.46 -7.23
N ASP A 19 -12.30 -4.78 -7.76
CA ASP A 19 -12.81 -5.02 -9.11
C ASP A 19 -12.28 -3.99 -10.14
N GLN A 20 -11.29 -3.19 -9.75
CA GLN A 20 -10.73 -2.17 -10.62
C GLN A 20 -9.66 -2.76 -11.55
N PRO A 21 -9.57 -2.29 -12.81
CA PRO A 21 -8.55 -2.73 -13.74
C PRO A 21 -7.16 -2.27 -13.30
N GLU A 22 -6.11 -2.92 -13.78
CA GLU A 22 -4.70 -2.56 -13.49
C GLU A 22 -4.39 -1.08 -13.74
N SER A 23 -4.94 -0.50 -14.81
CA SER A 23 -4.76 0.93 -15.12
C SER A 23 -5.24 1.86 -14.01
N TYR A 24 -6.23 1.44 -13.22
CA TYR A 24 -6.72 2.21 -12.07
C TYR A 24 -5.68 2.22 -10.94
N TRP A 25 -5.07 1.07 -10.64
CA TRP A 25 -3.99 0.95 -9.66
C TRP A 25 -2.79 1.82 -10.03
N CYS A 26 -2.39 1.83 -11.31
CA CYS A 26 -1.37 2.74 -11.83
C CYS A 26 -1.73 4.20 -11.59
N ALA A 27 -2.96 4.59 -11.93
CA ALA A 27 -3.43 5.97 -11.82
C ALA A 27 -3.41 6.44 -10.37
N ARG A 28 -3.86 5.59 -9.44
CA ARG A 28 -3.80 5.88 -8.00
C ARG A 28 -2.38 5.99 -7.49
N LEU A 29 -1.48 5.09 -7.89
CA LEU A 29 -0.07 5.19 -7.50
C LEU A 29 0.57 6.51 -7.95
N MET A 30 0.30 6.94 -9.19
CA MET A 30 0.77 8.24 -9.69
C MET A 30 0.18 9.41 -8.92
N GLN A 31 -1.08 9.31 -8.50
CA GLN A 31 -1.72 10.33 -7.67
C GLN A 31 -1.01 10.47 -6.31
N GLU A 32 -0.81 9.39 -5.57
CA GLU A 32 -0.14 9.47 -4.25
C GLU A 32 1.31 9.96 -4.37
N VAL A 33 2.00 9.66 -5.49
CA VAL A 33 3.34 10.25 -5.77
C VAL A 33 3.26 11.77 -5.94
N GLY A 34 2.21 12.27 -6.60
CA GLY A 34 1.95 13.70 -6.71
C GLY A 34 1.61 14.33 -5.36
N GLU A 35 0.78 13.67 -4.55
CA GLU A 35 0.41 14.10 -3.19
C GLU A 35 1.63 14.12 -2.27
N LEU A 36 2.52 13.13 -2.36
CA LEU A 36 3.83 13.13 -1.68
C LEU A 36 4.68 14.33 -2.08
N ALA A 37 4.77 14.63 -3.39
CA ALA A 37 5.55 15.78 -3.86
C ALA A 37 4.99 17.10 -3.30
N SER A 38 3.66 17.25 -3.27
CA SER A 38 2.99 18.39 -2.65
C SER A 38 3.20 18.46 -1.13
N ALA A 39 3.14 17.33 -0.43
CA ALA A 39 3.39 17.26 1.01
C ALA A 39 4.83 17.67 1.36
N LEU A 40 5.81 17.29 0.54
CA LEU A 40 7.22 17.65 0.74
C LEU A 40 7.49 19.16 0.61
N VAL A 41 6.65 19.89 -0.14
CA VAL A 41 6.73 21.35 -0.25
C VAL A 41 5.75 22.08 0.70
N GLY A 42 5.01 21.33 1.51
CA GLY A 42 4.05 21.87 2.48
C GLY A 42 2.72 22.33 1.88
N ASP A 43 2.37 21.87 0.67
CA ASP A 43 1.16 22.23 -0.07
C ASP A 43 0.18 21.04 -0.19
N HIS A 44 0.06 20.26 0.89
CA HIS A 44 -0.88 19.14 0.97
C HIS A 44 -1.39 18.95 2.39
N GLU A 45 -2.61 18.42 2.53
CA GLU A 45 -3.26 18.23 3.84
C GLU A 45 -2.57 17.15 4.68
N HIS A 46 -2.16 16.06 4.03
CA HIS A 46 -1.49 14.97 4.72
C HIS A 46 0.03 15.15 4.78
N SER A 47 0.65 14.45 5.73
CA SER A 47 2.10 14.43 5.88
C SER A 47 2.77 13.55 4.81
N SER A 48 4.05 13.79 4.55
CA SER A 48 4.86 12.94 3.65
C SER A 48 4.87 11.48 4.08
N ASP A 49 4.83 11.21 5.39
CA ASP A 49 4.79 9.84 5.93
C ASP A 49 3.49 9.13 5.56
N TRP A 50 2.37 9.85 5.55
CA TRP A 50 1.07 9.33 5.12
C TRP A 50 1.07 8.97 3.65
N GLU A 51 1.56 9.86 2.81
CA GLU A 51 1.61 9.62 1.37
C GLU A 51 2.56 8.46 1.01
N LEU A 52 3.68 8.32 1.72
CA LEU A 52 4.54 7.14 1.59
C LEU A 52 3.82 5.84 1.97
N ALA A 53 2.99 5.85 3.00
CA ALA A 53 2.21 4.68 3.39
C ALA A 53 1.15 4.32 2.35
N GLN A 54 0.48 5.31 1.76
CA GLN A 54 -0.45 5.11 0.66
C GLN A 54 0.24 4.46 -0.54
N ILE A 55 1.37 5.03 -0.99
CA ILE A 55 2.19 4.48 -2.08
C ILE A 55 2.57 3.01 -1.80
N ALA A 56 3.09 2.73 -0.60
CA ALA A 56 3.50 1.38 -0.22
C ALA A 56 2.33 0.39 -0.26
N SER A 57 1.17 0.78 0.29
CA SER A 57 -0.02 -0.06 0.33
C SER A 57 -0.55 -0.41 -1.07
N ILE A 58 -0.53 0.55 -2.00
CA ILE A 58 -0.98 0.38 -3.38
C ILE A 58 0.00 -0.53 -4.14
N ALA A 59 1.30 -0.29 -4.00
CA ALA A 59 2.33 -1.09 -4.63
C ALA A 59 2.27 -2.57 -4.20
N LEU A 60 2.08 -2.83 -2.90
CA LEU A 60 1.93 -4.19 -2.37
C LEU A 60 0.70 -4.90 -2.95
N ASN A 61 -0.46 -4.25 -2.97
CA ASN A 61 -1.67 -4.83 -3.58
C ASN A 61 -1.48 -5.12 -5.07
N TRP A 62 -0.84 -4.21 -5.80
CA TRP A 62 -0.62 -4.40 -7.23
C TRP A 62 0.34 -5.57 -7.52
N LEU A 63 1.41 -5.72 -6.74
CA LEU A 63 2.31 -6.88 -6.86
C LEU A 63 1.61 -8.20 -6.52
N GLU A 64 0.74 -8.23 -5.50
CA GLU A 64 -0.07 -9.42 -5.19
C GLU A 64 -1.03 -9.77 -6.32
N LEU A 65 -1.71 -8.80 -6.92
CA LEU A 65 -2.63 -9.01 -8.05
C LEU A 65 -1.91 -9.59 -9.28
N ARG A 66 -0.65 -9.22 -9.49
CA ARG A 66 0.19 -9.78 -10.56
C ARG A 66 0.75 -11.17 -10.22
N GLY A 67 0.60 -11.63 -8.98
CA GLY A 67 1.20 -12.87 -8.49
C GLY A 67 2.70 -12.77 -8.22
N ASP A 68 3.25 -11.56 -8.17
CA ASP A 68 4.68 -11.29 -7.94
C ASP A 68 5.05 -11.37 -6.45
N ILE A 69 4.06 -11.29 -5.56
CA ILE A 69 4.17 -11.60 -4.13
C ILE A 69 3.22 -12.77 -3.84
N ARG A 70 3.79 -13.96 -3.62
CA ARG A 70 3.08 -15.07 -2.96
C ARG A 70 3.35 -14.95 -1.46
N GLU A 71 2.34 -14.51 -0.73
CA GLU A 71 2.21 -14.54 0.73
C GLU A 71 3.51 -14.58 1.56
N VAL A 72 3.85 -13.47 2.22
CA VAL A 72 4.73 -13.42 3.42
C VAL A 72 4.02 -14.03 4.64
N ARG A 73 3.06 -14.96 4.45
CA ARG A 73 2.20 -15.48 5.53
C ARG A 73 2.73 -16.74 6.21
N GLU A 74 3.87 -17.29 5.80
CA GLU A 74 4.43 -18.52 6.38
C GLU A 74 5.62 -18.30 7.34
N ALA A 75 5.87 -17.08 7.83
CA ALA A 75 6.98 -16.83 8.76
C ALA A 75 6.61 -16.82 10.26
N LYS A 76 5.37 -17.17 10.65
CA LYS A 76 4.95 -17.24 12.08
C LYS A 76 4.51 -18.62 12.57
N ALA A 77 4.62 -19.67 11.74
CA ALA A 77 4.18 -21.02 12.12
C ALA A 77 5.31 -21.94 12.62
N GLU A 78 6.58 -21.55 12.54
CA GLU A 78 7.72 -22.41 12.91
C GLU A 78 8.30 -22.17 14.31
N ASP A 79 7.83 -21.16 15.06
CA ASP A 79 8.38 -20.81 16.40
C ASP A 79 7.49 -21.23 17.59
N ASP A 80 6.57 -22.19 17.42
CA ASP A 80 5.84 -22.83 18.53
C ASP A 80 6.35 -24.26 18.78
N PRO A 81 7.40 -24.45 19.60
CA PRO A 81 7.82 -25.76 20.04
C PRO A 81 6.86 -26.24 21.14
N ARG A 82 5.98 -27.19 20.77
CA ARG A 82 5.27 -28.01 21.76
C ARG A 82 6.24 -28.78 22.65
#